data_AF-A0A0V0GR13-F1
#
_entry.id   AF-A0A0V0GR13-F1
#
_cell.length_a   1.000
_cell.length_b   1.000
_cell.length_c   1.000
_cell.angle_alpha   90.00
_cell.angle_beta   90.00
_cell.angle_gamma   90.00
#
_symmetry.space_group_name_H-M   'P 1'
#
loop_
_entity.id
_entity.type
_entity.pdbx_description
1 polymer ?
#
loop_
_entity_poly.entity_id
_entity_poly.type
_entity_poly.pdbx_seq_one_letter_code
_entity_poly.pdbx_strand_id
1 'polypeptide(L)'
;MVLLSTSDPTGVAYIQTINLDGESNLKTRYAKQETQMKMPEKDSISGMIKCEKPNRNIYGFHANMEIDGKRVSLGPSNIILRGCELKNTSWAIGVAVYAGRETKAMLNNSGAPSKRSRLETRMNGEIIILSFFLVALCTLVSIC
;
A
#
# COMPACT_ATOMS: atom_id res chain seq x y z
N MET A 1 3.89 2.37 -8.26
CA MET A 1 4.31 3.12 -9.46
C MET A 1 4.40 2.17 -10.64
N VAL A 2 4.01 2.62 -11.83
CA VAL A 2 4.25 1.92 -13.09
C VAL A 2 5.71 2.11 -13.47
N LEU A 3 6.39 1.02 -13.80
CA LEU A 3 7.82 1.01 -14.14
C LEU A 3 8.03 1.50 -15.57
N LEU A 4 8.81 2.56 -15.75
CA LEU A 4 9.13 3.13 -17.07
C LEU A 4 10.52 2.74 -17.54
N SER A 5 11.52 2.87 -16.66
CA SER A 5 12.91 2.58 -16.97
C SER A 5 13.63 2.04 -15.75
N THR A 6 14.67 1.23 -15.98
CA THR A 6 15.49 0.61 -14.95
C THR A 6 16.96 0.71 -15.30
N SER A 7 17.82 0.54 -14.31
CA SER A 7 19.27 0.46 -14.49
C SER A 7 19.73 -0.68 -15.41
N ASP A 8 18.93 -1.73 -15.53
CA ASP A 8 19.23 -2.86 -16.40
C ASP A 8 18.79 -2.55 -17.85
N PRO A 9 19.65 -2.76 -18.85
CA PRO A 9 19.32 -2.48 -20.25
C PRO A 9 18.18 -3.35 -20.79
N THR A 10 17.91 -4.51 -20.20
CA THR A 10 16.77 -5.37 -20.55
C THR A 10 15.44 -4.87 -19.96
N GLY A 11 15.47 -3.86 -19.08
CA GLY A 11 14.30 -3.28 -18.44
C GLY A 11 13.80 -4.06 -17.22
N VAL A 12 14.64 -4.91 -16.62
CA VAL A 12 14.29 -5.73 -15.46
C VAL A 12 14.65 -5.00 -14.16
N ALA A 13 13.69 -4.97 -13.23
CA ALA A 13 13.92 -4.59 -11.84
C ALA A 13 13.59 -5.76 -10.91
N TYR A 14 14.40 -5.95 -9.88
CA TYR A 14 14.13 -6.95 -8.84
C TYR A 14 13.57 -6.27 -7.59
N ILE A 15 12.47 -6.81 -7.10
CA ILE A 15 11.80 -6.30 -5.91
C ILE A 15 11.62 -7.41 -4.88
N GLN A 16 11.72 -7.06 -3.61
CA GLN A 16 11.39 -7.91 -2.50
C GLN A 16 10.02 -7.52 -1.93
N THR A 17 9.18 -8.50 -1.63
CA THR A 17 7.79 -8.29 -1.17
C THR A 17 7.53 -8.70 0.27
N ILE A 18 8.59 -8.85 1.08
CA ILE A 18 8.49 -9.27 2.49
C ILE A 18 7.48 -8.47 3.32
N ASN A 19 7.30 -7.17 3.03
CA ASN A 19 6.35 -6.32 3.76
C ASN A 19 4.89 -6.43 3.28
N LEU A 20 4.63 -7.14 2.18
CA LEU A 20 3.31 -7.30 1.56
C LEU A 20 2.76 -8.71 1.77
N ASP A 21 3.54 -9.73 1.42
CA ASP A 21 3.14 -11.13 1.44
C ASP A 21 4.07 -12.02 2.30
N GLY A 22 5.13 -11.48 2.88
CA GLY A 22 6.08 -12.22 3.71
C GLY A 22 7.07 -13.07 2.90
N GLU A 23 7.06 -12.99 1.56
CA GLU A 23 8.00 -13.74 0.73
C GLU A 23 9.37 -13.06 0.70
N SER A 24 10.43 -13.85 0.95
CA SER A 24 11.82 -13.40 0.90
C SER A 24 12.40 -13.40 -0.52
N ASN A 25 11.78 -14.15 -1.44
CA ASN A 25 12.23 -14.29 -2.82
C ASN A 25 12.13 -12.97 -3.58
N LEU A 26 13.11 -12.74 -4.46
CA LEU A 26 13.08 -11.62 -5.39
C LEU A 26 12.07 -11.89 -6.51
N LYS A 27 11.16 -10.95 -6.71
CA LYS A 27 10.22 -10.95 -7.83
C LYS A 27 10.73 -10.02 -8.92
N THR A 28 10.63 -10.45 -10.17
CA THR A 28 10.97 -9.61 -11.33
C THR A 28 9.82 -8.69 -11.69
N ARG A 29 10.18 -7.47 -12.10
CA ARG A 29 9.30 -6.46 -12.68
C ARG A 29 9.95 -5.93 -13.96
N TYR A 30 9.12 -5.59 -14.93
CA TYR A 30 9.58 -5.26 -16.28
C TYR A 30 9.08 -3.87 -16.68
N ALA A 31 10.00 -3.02 -17.11
CA ALA A 31 9.68 -1.85 -17.92
C ALA A 31 9.24 -2.31 -19.31
N LYS A 32 8.39 -1.53 -19.96
CA LYS A 32 8.03 -1.76 -21.35
C LYS A 32 9.14 -1.25 -22.27
N GLN A 33 9.37 -1.93 -23.39
CA GLN A 33 10.45 -1.59 -24.32
C GLN A 33 10.30 -0.16 -24.86
N GLU A 34 9.06 0.27 -25.08
CA GLU A 34 8.69 1.60 -25.54
C GLU A 34 9.15 2.71 -24.60
N THR A 35 9.22 2.44 -23.28
CA THR A 35 9.61 3.41 -22.26
C THR A 35 11.05 3.24 -21.80
N GLN A 36 11.58 2.01 -21.80
CA GLN A 36 12.95 1.71 -21.38
C GLN A 36 13.98 2.37 -22.30
N MET A 37 13.73 2.43 -23.61
CA MET A 37 14.64 3.02 -24.60
C MET A 37 14.77 4.55 -24.47
N LYS A 38 13.80 5.21 -23.83
CA LYS A 38 13.81 6.66 -23.66
C LYS A 38 14.48 7.02 -22.35
N MET A 39 15.63 7.69 -22.41
CA MET A 39 16.28 8.19 -21.20
C MET A 39 15.52 9.42 -20.70
N PRO A 40 14.95 9.38 -19.48
CA PRO A 40 14.14 10.48 -18.95
C PRO A 40 14.93 11.77 -18.68
N GLU A 41 16.27 11.72 -18.64
CA GLU A 41 17.14 12.90 -18.56
C GLU A 41 17.30 13.64 -19.89
N LYS A 42 17.03 12.98 -21.03
CA LYS A 42 17.27 13.54 -22.37
C LYS A 42 16.01 13.74 -23.19
N ASP A 43 15.01 12.88 -23.00
CA ASP A 43 13.77 12.90 -23.77
C ASP A 43 12.56 13.23 -22.89
N SER A 44 11.74 14.19 -23.32
CA SER A 44 10.45 14.45 -22.71
C SER A 44 9.47 13.33 -23.08
N ILE A 45 9.23 12.40 -22.16
CA ILE A 45 8.23 11.34 -22.33
C ILE A 45 6.86 11.93 -21.99
N SER A 46 6.02 12.11 -23.02
CA SER A 46 4.62 12.50 -22.86
C SER A 46 3.71 11.32 -23.16
N GLY A 47 2.76 11.06 -22.28
CA GLY A 47 1.82 9.96 -22.43
C GLY A 47 0.76 9.96 -21.35
N MET A 48 -0.25 9.11 -21.54
CA MET A 48 -1.37 8.97 -20.61
C MET A 48 -1.46 7.53 -20.10
N ILE A 49 -1.54 7.34 -18.79
CA ILE A 49 -1.73 6.03 -18.17
C ILE A 49 -3.15 5.96 -17.62
N LYS A 50 -3.95 5.03 -18.14
CA LYS A 50 -5.30 4.71 -17.65
C LYS A 50 -5.23 3.39 -16.89
N CYS A 51 -5.40 3.44 -15.57
CA CYS A 51 -5.40 2.28 -14.70
C CYS A 51 -6.80 1.96 -14.15
N GLU A 52 -6.97 0.72 -13.70
CA GLU A 52 -8.14 0.31 -12.92
C GLU A 52 -8.32 1.15 -11.63
N LYS A 53 -9.54 1.19 -11.11
CA LYS A 53 -9.82 1.85 -9.82
C LYS A 53 -9.03 1.20 -8.68
N PRO A 54 -8.63 1.97 -7.64
CA PRO A 54 -7.95 1.43 -6.46
C PRO A 54 -8.72 0.24 -5.86
N ASN A 55 -8.02 -0.88 -5.67
CA ASN A 55 -8.59 -2.12 -5.13
C ASN A 55 -7.58 -2.86 -4.23
N ARG A 56 -8.09 -3.84 -3.47
CA ARG A 56 -7.29 -4.63 -2.51
C ARG A 56 -6.48 -5.76 -3.14
N ASN A 57 -6.67 -6.07 -4.42
CA ASN A 57 -5.98 -7.20 -5.05
C ASN A 57 -4.51 -6.85 -5.32
N ILE A 58 -3.60 -7.27 -4.44
CA ILE A 58 -2.15 -7.01 -4.55
C ILE A 58 -1.48 -7.78 -5.71
N TYR A 59 -2.09 -8.85 -6.21
CA TYR A 59 -1.55 -9.66 -7.30
C TYR A 59 -2.08 -9.24 -8.68
N GLY A 60 -3.22 -8.58 -8.72
CA GLY A 60 -3.80 -8.03 -9.94
C GLY A 60 -3.33 -6.61 -10.22
N PHE A 61 -3.16 -6.27 -11.49
CA PHE A 61 -3.08 -4.89 -11.95
C PHE A 61 -3.41 -4.85 -13.43
N HIS A 62 -4.34 -3.98 -13.81
CA HIS A 62 -4.69 -3.73 -15.20
C HIS A 62 -4.61 -2.25 -15.50
N ALA A 63 -3.76 -1.89 -16.45
CA ALA A 63 -3.68 -0.53 -16.97
C ALA A 63 -3.31 -0.53 -18.45
N ASN A 64 -3.61 0.56 -19.14
CA ASN A 64 -3.18 0.82 -20.50
C ASN A 64 -2.44 2.15 -20.52
N MET A 65 -1.27 2.16 -21.15
CA MET A 65 -0.45 3.33 -21.36
C MET A 65 -0.53 3.73 -22.84
N GLU A 66 -0.73 5.01 -23.10
CA GLU A 66 -0.72 5.58 -24.45
C GLU A 66 0.50 6.50 -24.57
N ILE A 67 1.46 6.10 -25.40
CA ILE A 67 2.72 6.81 -25.67
C ILE A 67 2.96 6.81 -27.17
N ASP A 68 3.31 7.97 -27.74
CA ASP A 68 3.58 8.16 -29.18
C ASP A 68 2.49 7.56 -30.11
N GLY A 69 1.21 7.65 -29.70
CA GLY A 69 0.09 7.08 -30.44
C GLY A 69 -0.03 5.55 -30.39
N LYS A 70 0.82 4.85 -29.63
CA LYS A 70 0.74 3.40 -29.38
C LYS A 70 0.12 3.13 -28.02
N ARG A 71 -0.77 2.14 -27.98
CA ARG A 71 -1.36 1.62 -26.74
C ARG A 71 -0.63 0.38 -26.27
N VAL A 72 -0.12 0.43 -25.05
CA VAL A 72 0.63 -0.64 -24.40
C VAL A 72 -0.13 -1.10 -23.16
N SER A 73 -0.47 -2.40 -23.12
CA SER A 73 -1.12 -3.00 -21.96
C SER A 73 -0.10 -3.29 -20.85
N LEU A 74 -0.47 -2.93 -19.63
CA LEU A 74 0.33 -3.07 -18.41
C LEU A 74 -0.37 -4.04 -17.46
N GLY A 75 0.42 -5.01 -16.97
CA GLY A 75 -0.01 -6.03 -16.03
C GLY A 75 0.69 -5.92 -14.67
N PRO A 76 0.46 -6.88 -13.77
CA PRO A 76 1.07 -6.90 -12.43
C PRO A 76 2.60 -6.98 -12.45
N SER A 77 3.20 -7.44 -13.54
CA SER A 77 4.64 -7.44 -13.75
C SER A 77 5.22 -6.06 -14.08
N ASN A 78 4.40 -5.06 -14.38
CA ASN A 78 4.82 -3.70 -14.75
C ASN A 78 4.63 -2.66 -13.63
N ILE A 79 4.19 -3.09 -12.44
CA ILE A 79 3.93 -2.21 -11.29
C ILE A 79 4.78 -2.62 -10.08
N ILE A 80 5.33 -1.61 -9.40
CA ILE A 80 5.97 -1.74 -8.10
C ILE A 80 5.01 -1.15 -7.05
N LEU A 81 4.61 -1.97 -6.07
CA LEU A 81 3.68 -1.58 -5.02
C LEU A 81 4.39 -0.87 -3.87
N ARG A 82 3.63 -0.09 -3.10
CA ARG A 82 4.11 0.46 -1.83
C ARG A 82 4.45 -0.69 -0.88
N GLY A 83 5.62 -0.61 -0.24
CA GLY A 83 6.11 -1.64 0.70
C GLY A 83 7.07 -2.64 0.06
N CYS A 84 7.14 -2.70 -1.27
CA CYS A 84 8.22 -3.41 -1.96
C CYS A 84 9.56 -2.69 -1.74
N GLU A 85 10.63 -3.45 -1.60
CA GLU A 85 11.99 -2.93 -1.58
C GLU A 85 12.69 -3.26 -2.91
N LEU A 86 13.37 -2.28 -3.51
CA LEU A 86 14.19 -2.50 -4.70
C LEU A 86 15.50 -3.18 -4.26
N LYS A 87 15.85 -4.30 -4.88
CA LYS A 87 17.08 -5.05 -4.63
C LYS A 87 17.75 -5.35 -5.96
N ASN A 88 19.07 -5.53 -6.00
CA ASN A 88 19.81 -5.91 -7.23
C ASN A 88 19.50 -5.04 -8.47
N THR A 89 19.08 -3.80 -8.25
CA THR A 89 18.76 -2.81 -9.28
C THR A 89 19.13 -1.46 -8.68
N SER A 90 20.03 -0.71 -9.33
CA SER A 90 20.59 0.50 -8.73
C SER A 90 19.60 1.66 -8.73
N TRP A 91 18.80 1.77 -9.79
CA TRP A 91 17.74 2.75 -9.90
C TRP A 91 16.56 2.22 -10.72
N ALA A 92 15.38 2.75 -10.42
CA ALA A 92 14.16 2.48 -11.15
C ALA A 92 13.37 3.79 -11.28
N ILE A 93 12.89 4.08 -12.49
CA ILE A 93 12.13 5.28 -12.81
C ILE A 93 10.72 4.85 -13.17
N GLY A 94 9.74 5.56 -12.62
CA GLY A 94 8.34 5.19 -12.78
C GLY A 94 7.37 6.32 -12.47
N VAL A 95 6.12 6.14 -12.87
CA VAL A 95 5.03 7.09 -12.62
C VAL A 95 4.16 6.57 -11.49
N ALA A 96 3.89 7.44 -10.51
CA ALA A 96 2.98 7.12 -9.42
C ALA A 96 1.52 7.11 -9.93
N VAL A 97 0.89 5.93 -9.93
CA VAL A 97 -0.51 5.75 -10.34
C VAL A 97 -1.49 5.67 -9.15
N TYR A 98 -0.99 5.33 -7.95
CA TYR A 98 -1.76 5.32 -6.71
C TYR A 98 -0.92 5.99 -5.62
N ALA A 99 -1.54 6.89 -4.84
CA ALA A 99 -0.86 7.63 -3.78
C ALA A 99 -1.61 7.52 -2.44
N GLY A 100 -0.87 7.60 -1.34
CA GLY A 100 -1.45 7.62 0.01
C GLY A 100 -2.33 6.41 0.33
N ARG A 101 -3.59 6.68 0.69
CA ARG A 101 -4.60 5.69 1.10
C ARG A 101 -5.16 4.86 -0.07
N GLU A 102 -4.92 5.28 -1.31
CA GLU A 102 -5.36 4.55 -2.51
C GLU A 102 -4.40 3.42 -2.91
N THR A 103 -3.20 3.40 -2.33
CA THR A 103 -2.24 2.31 -2.59
C THR A 103 -2.81 0.97 -2.12
N LYS A 104 -2.59 -0.10 -2.90
CA LYS A 104 -3.09 -1.44 -2.56
C LYS A 104 -2.65 -1.94 -1.18
N ALA A 105 -1.44 -1.57 -0.76
CA ALA A 105 -0.92 -1.85 0.58
C ALA A 105 -1.75 -1.18 1.68
N MET A 106 -2.14 0.10 1.48
CA MET A 106 -2.97 0.82 2.45
C MET A 106 -4.43 0.37 2.44
N LEU A 107 -4.96 -0.05 1.30
CA LEU A 107 -6.31 -0.61 1.22
C LEU A 107 -6.44 -1.96 1.93
N ASN A 108 -5.34 -2.70 2.08
CA ASN A 108 -5.24 -3.92 2.89
C ASN A 108 -4.84 -3.66 4.34
N ASN A 109 -4.49 -2.42 4.69
CA ASN A 109 -4.22 -2.05 6.07
C ASN A 109 -5.57 -1.76 6.77
N SER A 110 -5.85 -2.49 7.86
CA SER A 110 -7.04 -2.28 8.70
C SER A 110 -6.99 -1.00 9.54
N GLY A 111 -5.90 -0.22 9.41
CA GLY A 111 -5.66 0.97 10.21
C GLY A 111 -5.21 0.60 11.63
N ALA A 112 -4.81 1.61 12.41
CA ALA A 112 -4.44 1.39 13.80
C ALA A 112 -5.71 1.24 14.65
N PRO A 113 -5.99 0.06 15.25
CA PRO A 113 -7.08 -0.05 16.20
C PRO A 113 -6.69 0.66 17.51
N SER A 114 -7.68 1.23 18.20
CA SER A 114 -7.49 1.68 19.58
C SER A 114 -7.31 0.46 20.49
N LYS A 115 -6.08 0.20 20.92
CA LYS A 115 -5.78 -0.87 21.88
C LYS A 115 -6.05 -0.39 23.31
N ARG A 116 -6.83 -1.15 24.07
CA ARG A 116 -7.03 -0.95 25.51
C ARG A 116 -6.52 -2.16 26.27
N SER A 117 -5.95 -1.93 27.45
CA SER A 117 -5.46 -3.02 28.29
C SER A 117 -6.62 -3.85 28.83
N ARG A 118 -6.43 -5.18 28.94
CA ARG A 118 -7.40 -6.04 29.62
C ARG A 118 -7.62 -5.61 31.08
N LEU A 119 -6.60 -5.04 31.72
CA LEU A 119 -6.70 -4.50 33.07
C LEU A 119 -7.57 -3.24 33.12
N GLU A 120 -7.41 -2.32 32.16
CA GLU A 120 -8.27 -1.13 32.07
C GLU A 120 -9.74 -1.51 31.89
N THR A 121 -10.02 -2.49 31.03
CA THR A 121 -11.40 -2.98 30.83
C THR A 121 -11.98 -3.61 32.11
N ARG A 122 -11.18 -4.37 32.87
CA ARG A 122 -11.60 -4.93 34.17
C ARG A 122 -11.82 -3.85 35.21
N MET A 123 -10.86 -2.94 35.37
CA MET A 123 -10.93 -1.82 36.30
C MET A 123 -12.17 -0.96 36.05
N ASN A 124 -12.50 -0.71 34.78
CA ASN A 124 -13.73 0.02 34.43
C ASN A 124 -15.00 -0.73 34.88
N GLY A 125 -15.00 -2.06 34.82
CA GLY A 125 -16.09 -2.88 35.37
C GLY A 125 -16.21 -2.77 36.89
N GLU A 126 -15.09 -2.85 37.61
CA GLU A 126 -15.05 -2.69 39.07
C GLU A 126 -15.50 -1.27 39.50
N ILE A 127 -15.09 -0.23 38.76
CA ILE A 127 -15.53 1.16 39.00
C ILE A 127 -17.05 1.28 38.87
N ILE A 128 -17.66 0.64 37.86
CA ILE A 128 -19.11 0.65 37.68
C ILE A 128 -19.81 -0.03 38.87
N ILE A 129 -19.32 -1.19 39.31
CA ILE A 129 -19.86 -1.91 40.46
C ILE A 129 -19.77 -1.06 41.74
N LEU A 130 -18.61 -0.44 41.99
CA LEU A 130 -18.39 0.41 43.16
C LEU A 130 -19.27 1.67 43.11
N SER A 131 -19.49 2.24 41.92
CA SER A 131 -20.41 3.37 41.74
C SER A 131 -21.86 2.99 42.07
N PHE A 132 -22.33 1.81 41.66
CA PHE A 132 -23.66 1.33 42.03
C PHE A 132 -23.81 1.14 43.54
N PHE A 133 -22.79 0.57 44.17
CA PHE A 133 -22.77 0.38 45.62
C PHE A 133 -22.84 1.71 46.38
N LEU A 134 -22.06 2.72 45.94
CA LEU A 134 -22.06 4.05 46.54
C LEU A 134 -23.44 4.73 46.43
N VAL A 135 -24.07 4.68 45.24
CA VAL A 135 -25.40 5.26 45.03
C VAL A 135 -26.44 4.60 45.94
N ALA A 136 -26.41 3.27 46.07
CA ALA A 136 -27.32 2.54 46.94
C ALA A 136 -27.19 2.97 48.41
N LEU A 137 -25.96 3.11 48.93
CA LEU A 137 -25.71 3.61 50.28
C LEU A 137 -26.24 5.04 50.48
N CYS A 138 -25.96 5.94 49.53
CA CYS A 138 -26.46 7.32 49.59
C CYS A 138 -27.99 7.37 49.62
N THR A 139 -28.67 6.54 48.81
CA THR A 139 -30.13 6.48 48.82
C THR A 139 -30.69 5.92 50.13
N LEU A 140 -30.05 4.91 50.72
CA LEU A 140 -30.47 4.36 52.01
C LEU A 140 -30.37 5.42 53.12
N VAL A 141 -29.24 6.12 53.19
CA VAL A 141 -29.03 7.21 54.16
C VAL A 141 -29.97 8.39 53.94
N SER A 142 -30.36 8.68 52.68
CA SER A 142 -31.29 9.76 52.39
C SER A 142 -32.74 9.43 52.72
N ILE A 143 -33.09 8.13 52.78
CA ILE A 143 -34.45 7.64 53.06
C ILE A 143 -34.65 7.37 54.56
N CYS A 144 -33.60 6.97 55.29
CA CYS A 144 -33.58 6.82 56.74
C CYS A 144 -33.50 8.18 57.45
#